data_AF-A0A829D3J3-F1
#
_entry.id   AF-A0A829D3J3-F1
#
_cell.length_a   1.000
_cell.length_b   1.000
_cell.length_c   1.000
_cell.angle_alpha   90.00
_cell.angle_beta   90.00
_cell.angle_gamma   90.00
#
_symmetry.space_group_name_H-M   'P 1'
#
loop_
_entity.id
_entity.type
_entity.pdbx_description
1 polymer ?
#
loop_
_entity_poly.entity_id
_entity_poly.type
_entity_poly.pdbx_seq_one_letter_code
_entity_poly.pdbx_strand_id
1 'polypeptide(L)'
;MTETNSTEIALIPNVNEPTEKEQNFRAQFLHERIQANFIGLVFDLKEMRDKKLYSRLGFDNFKDYLKSTLPKFVTLSFASNLMLLSDKMSEEDYKKTNPNQVQILAKIASNPDVFEISHKVKGEIHLSNGMVMDLEEYETTYADEIAQQTDVYREAIKVNEEHASLKKENARLERDLEVNEGVIAKHSDKIKSLTEAVDYLANEKGTTSDLIATVTTKVGASKRVMELLLSIEQAVVEINAIDDSIKADPDIAGSVLQLETMFKLAGTKLNNVWTPFFFAIQDNE
;
A
#
# COMPACT_ATOMS: atom_id res chain seq x y z
N MET A 1 -48.10 -62.49 -20.38
CA MET A 1 -49.20 -61.51 -20.32
C MET A 1 -49.40 -61.18 -18.85
N THR A 2 -48.82 -60.05 -18.41
CA THR A 2 -49.53 -58.80 -18.01
C THR A 2 -49.96 -58.88 -16.54
N GLU A 3 -49.73 -57.92 -15.65
CA GLU A 3 -48.99 -56.66 -15.64
C GLU A 3 -48.94 -56.23 -14.16
N THR A 4 -47.95 -55.40 -13.86
CA THR A 4 -47.73 -54.53 -12.68
C THR A 4 -48.93 -54.14 -11.81
N ASN A 5 -48.70 -54.04 -10.49
CA ASN A 5 -48.83 -52.76 -9.77
C ASN A 5 -48.12 -52.79 -8.42
N SER A 6 -46.93 -52.19 -8.41
CA SER A 6 -46.23 -51.73 -7.21
C SER A 6 -47.02 -50.58 -6.60
N THR A 7 -47.56 -50.75 -5.40
CA THR A 7 -48.09 -49.64 -4.62
C THR A 7 -46.92 -48.81 -4.09
N GLU A 8 -46.79 -47.60 -4.63
CA GLU A 8 -46.04 -46.49 -4.07
C GLU A 8 -46.35 -46.34 -2.58
N ILE A 9 -45.34 -46.58 -1.73
CA ILE A 9 -45.30 -45.97 -0.41
C ILE A 9 -44.93 -44.51 -0.66
N ALA A 10 -45.94 -43.66 -0.83
CA ALA A 10 -45.76 -42.23 -0.82
C ALA A 10 -45.08 -41.84 0.49
N LEU A 11 -43.85 -41.32 0.39
CA LEU A 11 -43.16 -40.65 1.49
C LEU A 11 -44.06 -39.54 2.01
N ILE A 12 -44.69 -39.79 3.15
CA ILE A 12 -45.39 -38.75 3.92
C ILE A 12 -44.30 -37.73 4.30
N PRO A 13 -44.38 -36.46 3.86
CA PRO A 13 -43.42 -35.44 4.24
C PRO A 13 -43.40 -35.31 5.76
N ASN A 14 -42.21 -35.30 6.35
CA ASN A 14 -42.02 -35.10 7.78
C ASN A 14 -42.52 -33.68 8.14
N VAL A 15 -43.70 -33.58 8.75
CA VAL A 15 -44.42 -32.31 9.05
C VAL A 15 -43.71 -31.44 10.10
N ASN A 16 -42.51 -31.84 10.54
CA ASN A 16 -41.72 -31.17 11.58
C ASN A 16 -40.54 -30.36 11.04
N GLU A 17 -40.29 -30.34 9.73
CA GLU A 17 -39.29 -29.44 9.16
C GLU A 17 -39.90 -28.04 8.97
N PRO A 18 -39.34 -26.98 9.63
CA PRO A 18 -39.86 -25.63 9.50
C PRO A 18 -39.82 -25.21 8.03
N THR A 19 -40.92 -24.68 7.53
CA THR A 19 -41.04 -24.24 6.14
C THR A 19 -40.00 -23.17 5.83
N GLU A 20 -39.61 -23.04 4.55
CA GLU A 20 -38.64 -22.03 4.12
C GLU A 20 -39.04 -20.60 4.54
N LYS A 21 -40.35 -20.31 4.52
CA LYS A 21 -40.89 -19.02 4.98
C LYS A 21 -40.70 -18.80 6.48
N GLU A 22 -40.88 -19.85 7.29
CA GLU A 22 -40.67 -19.79 8.75
C GLU A 22 -39.19 -19.64 9.09
N GLN A 23 -38.29 -20.31 8.37
CA GLN A 23 -36.84 -20.18 8.56
C GLN A 23 -36.35 -18.77 8.18
N ASN A 24 -36.85 -18.21 7.09
CA ASN A 24 -36.52 -16.84 6.67
C ASN A 24 -37.03 -15.79 7.67
N PHE A 25 -38.26 -15.95 8.17
CA PHE A 25 -38.80 -15.10 9.21
C PHE A 25 -38.01 -15.21 10.52
N ARG A 26 -37.61 -16.43 10.91
CA ARG A 26 -36.76 -16.66 12.09
C ARG A 26 -35.40 -16.00 11.94
N ALA A 27 -34.78 -16.09 10.76
CA ALA A 27 -33.51 -15.43 10.47
C ALA A 27 -33.60 -13.91 10.61
N GLN A 28 -34.65 -13.29 10.06
CA GLN A 28 -34.88 -11.85 10.17
C GLN A 28 -35.16 -11.43 11.62
N PHE A 29 -35.99 -12.19 12.33
CA PHE A 29 -36.29 -11.92 13.73
C PHE A 29 -35.05 -11.99 14.62
N LEU A 30 -34.19 -13.01 14.44
CA LEU A 30 -32.93 -13.13 15.17
C LEU A 30 -31.96 -11.99 14.81
N HIS A 31 -31.89 -11.61 13.54
CA HIS A 31 -31.07 -10.49 13.07
C HIS A 31 -31.45 -9.17 13.77
N GLU A 32 -32.74 -8.83 13.80
CA GLU A 32 -33.23 -7.62 14.47
C GLU A 32 -32.98 -7.68 15.99
N ARG A 33 -33.15 -8.84 16.61
CA ARG A 33 -32.92 -9.04 18.04
C ARG A 33 -31.44 -8.88 18.42
N ILE A 34 -30.52 -9.40 17.59
CA ILE A 34 -29.06 -9.25 17.73
C ILE A 34 -28.65 -7.78 17.63
N GLN A 35 -29.30 -7.00 16.76
CA GLN A 35 -29.02 -5.56 16.63
C GLN A 35 -29.57 -4.73 17.81
N ALA A 36 -30.68 -5.17 18.43
CA ALA A 36 -31.41 -4.38 19.40
C ALA A 36 -31.10 -4.66 20.89
N ASN A 37 -30.56 -5.84 21.26
CA ASN A 37 -30.52 -6.26 22.67
C ASN A 37 -29.27 -7.07 23.08
N PHE A 38 -28.87 -6.96 24.35
CA PHE A 38 -27.79 -7.73 24.98
C PHE A 38 -28.27 -9.03 25.64
N ILE A 39 -29.50 -9.05 26.18
CA ILE A 39 -29.98 -10.11 27.10
C ILE A 39 -30.21 -11.47 26.41
N GLY A 40 -30.39 -11.50 25.08
CA GLY A 40 -30.54 -12.73 24.28
C GLY A 40 -29.39 -13.02 23.32
N LEU A 41 -28.41 -12.11 23.23
CA LEU A 41 -27.39 -12.09 22.17
C LEU A 41 -26.65 -13.43 22.04
N VAL A 42 -26.33 -14.06 23.15
CA VAL A 42 -25.57 -15.32 23.23
C VAL A 42 -26.26 -16.45 22.48
N PHE A 43 -27.54 -16.71 22.79
CA PHE A 43 -28.30 -17.80 22.17
C PHE A 43 -28.81 -17.44 20.78
N ASP A 44 -29.00 -16.15 20.49
CA ASP A 44 -29.37 -15.68 19.15
C ASP A 44 -28.25 -15.89 18.14
N LEU A 45 -27.02 -15.58 18.56
CA LEU A 45 -25.83 -15.84 17.77
C LEU A 45 -25.60 -17.36 17.62
N LYS A 46 -25.84 -18.14 18.69
CA LYS A 46 -25.79 -19.61 18.64
C LYS A 46 -26.77 -20.18 17.62
N GLU A 47 -28.04 -19.79 17.71
CA GLU A 47 -29.07 -20.26 16.81
C GLU A 47 -28.79 -19.84 15.35
N MET A 48 -28.31 -18.61 15.13
CA MET A 48 -27.90 -18.17 13.78
C MET A 48 -26.76 -19.01 13.20
N ARG A 49 -25.76 -19.37 14.02
CA ARG A 49 -24.63 -20.21 13.61
C ARG A 49 -25.08 -21.64 13.32
N ASP A 50 -25.70 -22.28 14.30
CA ASP A 50 -25.95 -23.73 14.31
C ASP A 50 -26.96 -24.12 13.22
N LYS A 51 -27.97 -23.28 13.01
CA LYS A 51 -28.97 -23.47 11.94
C LYS A 51 -28.55 -22.85 10.60
N LYS A 52 -27.34 -22.29 10.49
CA LYS A 52 -26.81 -21.60 9.29
C LYS A 52 -27.74 -20.52 8.71
N LEU A 53 -28.54 -19.87 9.56
CA LEU A 53 -29.56 -18.90 9.14
C LEU A 53 -28.94 -17.61 8.54
N TYR A 54 -27.67 -17.33 8.81
CA TYR A 54 -26.93 -16.24 8.17
C TYR A 54 -26.86 -16.37 6.64
N SER A 55 -26.82 -17.60 6.12
CA SER A 55 -26.77 -17.85 4.67
C SER A 55 -28.06 -17.42 3.97
N ARG A 56 -29.19 -17.53 4.66
CA ARG A 56 -30.51 -17.08 4.19
C ARG A 56 -30.61 -15.55 4.12
N LEU A 57 -29.76 -14.84 4.85
CA LEU A 57 -29.63 -13.38 4.81
C LEU A 57 -28.60 -12.92 3.76
N GLY A 58 -28.04 -13.83 2.95
CA GLY A 58 -27.11 -13.50 1.87
C GLY A 58 -25.64 -13.41 2.28
N PHE A 59 -25.26 -13.96 3.44
CA PHE A 59 -23.87 -13.99 3.89
C PHE A 59 -23.21 -15.34 3.58
N ASP A 60 -22.01 -15.31 3.01
CA ASP A 60 -21.28 -16.52 2.62
C ASP A 60 -20.80 -17.35 3.82
N ASN A 61 -20.48 -16.69 4.93
CA ASN A 61 -20.07 -17.35 6.18
C ASN A 61 -20.47 -16.54 7.42
N PHE A 62 -20.47 -17.22 8.57
CA PHE A 62 -20.91 -16.61 9.83
C PHE A 62 -19.98 -15.47 10.30
N LYS A 63 -18.69 -15.52 9.98
CA LYS A 63 -17.73 -14.48 10.37
C LYS A 63 -18.04 -13.15 9.66
N ASP A 64 -18.40 -13.22 8.38
CA ASP A 64 -18.78 -12.05 7.60
C ASP A 64 -20.12 -11.47 8.08
N TYR A 65 -21.08 -12.34 8.43
CA TYR A 65 -22.32 -11.93 9.09
C TYR A 65 -22.05 -11.13 10.38
N LEU A 66 -21.17 -11.64 11.27
CA LEU A 66 -20.84 -10.96 12.52
C LEU A 66 -20.18 -9.59 12.28
N LYS A 67 -19.22 -9.50 11.36
CA LYS A 67 -18.56 -8.23 11.04
C LYS A 67 -19.53 -7.14 10.57
N SER A 68 -20.56 -7.53 9.82
CA SER A 68 -21.53 -6.58 9.25
C SER A 68 -22.69 -6.26 10.18
N THR A 69 -23.02 -7.14 11.12
CA THR A 69 -24.29 -7.08 11.87
C THR A 69 -24.11 -6.77 13.35
N LEU A 70 -22.93 -7.01 13.92
CA LEU A 70 -22.71 -6.75 15.34
C LEU A 70 -22.88 -5.25 15.66
N PRO A 71 -23.56 -4.91 16.77
CA PRO A 71 -23.61 -3.53 17.23
C PRO A 71 -22.20 -2.95 17.39
N LYS A 72 -22.01 -1.66 17.07
CA LYS A 72 -20.68 -1.00 17.07
C LYS A 72 -19.92 -1.08 18.40
N PHE A 73 -20.62 -1.32 19.51
CA PHE A 73 -20.02 -1.47 20.84
C PHE A 73 -19.64 -2.93 21.19
N VAL A 74 -19.99 -3.90 20.35
CA VAL A 74 -19.66 -5.33 20.50
C VAL A 74 -18.52 -5.67 19.55
N THR A 75 -17.36 -6.06 20.10
CA THR A 75 -16.24 -6.55 19.28
C THR A 75 -16.48 -7.97 18.79
N LEU A 76 -15.87 -8.33 17.67
CA LEU A 76 -15.91 -9.70 17.12
C LEU A 76 -15.36 -10.73 18.13
N SER A 77 -14.33 -10.36 18.90
CA SER A 77 -13.73 -11.19 19.94
C SER A 77 -14.71 -11.46 21.08
N PHE A 78 -15.44 -10.43 21.53
CA PHE A 78 -16.46 -10.60 22.56
C PHE A 78 -17.61 -11.50 22.08
N ALA A 79 -18.11 -11.30 20.85
CA ALA A 79 -19.12 -12.17 20.26
C ALA A 79 -18.64 -13.64 20.14
N SER A 80 -17.37 -13.86 19.79
CA SER A 80 -16.80 -15.22 19.70
C SER A 80 -16.72 -15.90 21.07
N ASN A 81 -16.35 -15.17 22.11
CA ASN A 81 -16.30 -15.71 23.48
C ASN A 81 -17.70 -16.01 24.03
N LEU A 82 -18.68 -15.16 23.71
CA LEU A 82 -20.09 -15.44 24.03
C LEU A 82 -20.60 -16.71 23.34
N MET A 83 -20.18 -16.97 22.11
CA MET A 83 -20.54 -18.22 21.42
C MET A 83 -19.98 -19.45 22.14
N LEU A 84 -18.72 -19.40 22.58
CA LEU A 84 -18.11 -20.50 23.34
C LEU A 84 -18.83 -20.72 24.68
N LEU A 85 -19.27 -19.63 25.34
CA LEU A 85 -20.11 -19.74 26.53
C LEU A 85 -21.44 -20.44 26.24
N SER A 86 -22.09 -20.09 25.13
CA SER A 86 -23.36 -20.71 24.71
C SER A 86 -23.23 -22.21 24.44
N ASP A 87 -22.04 -22.69 24.08
CA ASP A 87 -21.76 -24.10 23.83
C ASP A 87 -21.58 -24.89 25.14
N LYS A 88 -21.16 -24.20 26.22
CA LYS A 88 -20.82 -24.80 27.52
C LYS A 88 -21.83 -24.50 28.63
N MET A 89 -22.84 -23.66 28.36
CA MET A 89 -23.84 -23.20 29.33
C MET A 89 -25.25 -23.24 28.73
N SER A 90 -26.22 -23.68 29.53
CA SER A 90 -27.63 -23.72 29.11
C SER A 90 -28.29 -22.33 29.11
N GLU A 91 -29.35 -22.15 28.32
CA GLU A 91 -30.11 -20.87 28.29
C GLU A 91 -30.78 -20.57 29.64
N GLU A 92 -31.21 -21.60 30.36
CA GLU A 92 -31.80 -21.44 31.69
C GLU A 92 -30.79 -20.97 32.73
N ASP A 93 -29.57 -21.49 32.67
CA ASP A 93 -28.49 -21.08 33.57
C ASP A 93 -28.04 -19.66 33.25
N TYR A 94 -27.86 -19.33 31.96
CA TYR A 94 -27.45 -18.00 31.51
C TYR A 94 -28.43 -16.90 31.94
N LYS A 95 -29.75 -17.17 31.90
CA LYS A 95 -30.77 -16.22 32.36
C LYS A 95 -30.74 -15.98 33.89
N LYS A 96 -30.21 -16.93 34.66
CA LYS A 96 -30.06 -16.83 36.12
C LYS A 96 -28.73 -16.18 36.52
N THR A 97 -27.80 -16.01 35.57
CA THR A 97 -26.50 -15.40 35.79
C THR A 97 -26.60 -13.88 35.95
N ASN A 98 -25.81 -13.33 36.86
CA ASN A 98 -25.67 -11.88 36.98
C ASN A 98 -25.08 -11.30 35.68
N PRO A 99 -25.72 -10.30 35.03
CA PRO A 99 -25.21 -9.67 33.80
C PRO A 99 -23.74 -9.22 33.90
N ASN A 100 -23.27 -8.81 35.09
CA ASN A 100 -21.90 -8.38 35.32
C ASN A 100 -20.88 -9.53 35.31
N GLN A 101 -21.32 -10.77 35.49
CA GLN A 101 -20.47 -11.97 35.48
C GLN A 101 -20.40 -12.65 34.10
N VAL A 102 -21.26 -12.25 33.15
CA VAL A 102 -21.29 -12.84 31.79
C VAL A 102 -19.95 -12.67 31.06
N GLN A 103 -19.28 -11.53 31.21
CA GLN A 103 -17.98 -11.31 30.58
C GLN A 103 -16.88 -12.22 31.15
N ILE A 104 -16.95 -12.51 32.45
CA ILE A 104 -16.02 -13.39 33.14
C ILE A 104 -16.26 -14.82 32.68
N LEU A 105 -17.50 -15.29 32.72
CA LEU A 105 -17.87 -16.63 32.28
C LEU A 105 -17.55 -16.87 30.79
N ALA A 106 -17.69 -15.85 29.95
CA ALA A 106 -17.31 -15.93 28.54
C ALA A 106 -15.79 -16.10 28.35
N LYS A 107 -14.97 -15.50 29.22
CA LYS A 107 -13.51 -15.75 29.23
C LYS A 107 -13.20 -17.16 29.73
N ILE A 108 -13.86 -17.61 30.79
CA ILE A 108 -13.69 -18.97 31.33
C ILE A 108 -14.06 -20.02 30.28
N ALA A 109 -15.18 -19.84 29.58
CA ALA A 109 -15.62 -20.72 28.50
C ALA A 109 -14.63 -20.79 27.32
N SER A 110 -13.77 -19.78 27.15
CA SER A 110 -12.73 -19.81 26.12
C SER A 110 -11.54 -20.71 26.47
N ASN A 111 -11.39 -21.13 27.73
CA ASN A 111 -10.40 -22.13 28.12
C ASN A 111 -10.81 -23.52 27.55
N PRO A 112 -9.94 -24.20 26.78
CA PRO A 112 -10.19 -25.55 26.28
C PRO A 112 -10.53 -26.59 27.36
N ASP A 113 -9.98 -26.43 28.56
CA ASP A 113 -10.14 -27.40 29.64
C ASP A 113 -11.51 -27.35 30.30
N VAL A 114 -12.26 -26.24 30.13
CA VAL A 114 -13.63 -26.11 30.66
C VAL A 114 -14.61 -26.85 29.77
N PHE A 115 -15.31 -27.82 30.32
CA PHE A 115 -16.29 -28.65 29.61
C PHE A 115 -17.73 -28.12 29.75
N GLU A 116 -18.16 -27.77 30.96
CA GLU A 116 -19.52 -27.31 31.25
C GLU A 116 -19.50 -26.23 32.34
N ILE A 117 -20.41 -25.25 32.24
CA ILE A 117 -20.65 -24.22 33.26
C ILE A 117 -22.13 -24.33 33.64
N SER A 118 -22.42 -24.67 34.90
CA SER A 118 -23.79 -24.88 35.37
C SER A 118 -24.13 -24.04 36.61
N HIS A 119 -25.40 -23.67 36.78
CA HIS A 119 -25.90 -22.97 37.97
C HIS A 119 -26.71 -23.90 38.90
N LYS A 120 -26.41 -25.21 38.90
CA LYS A 120 -27.17 -26.18 39.71
C LYS A 120 -26.97 -26.00 41.23
N VAL A 121 -25.79 -25.55 41.68
CA VAL A 121 -25.57 -25.27 43.12
C VAL A 121 -24.92 -23.91 43.39
N LYS A 122 -23.96 -23.41 42.58
CA LYS A 122 -23.32 -22.08 42.81
C LYS A 122 -22.37 -21.64 41.67
N GLY A 123 -22.77 -21.75 40.40
CA GLY A 123 -21.86 -21.40 39.30
C GLY A 123 -20.65 -22.33 39.21
N GLU A 124 -20.93 -23.62 39.11
CA GLU A 124 -19.93 -24.68 39.04
C GLU A 124 -19.30 -24.73 37.64
N ILE A 125 -17.97 -24.76 37.62
CA ILE A 125 -17.14 -24.93 36.42
C ILE A 125 -16.64 -26.36 36.42
N HIS A 126 -17.04 -27.10 35.39
CA HIS A 126 -16.67 -28.51 35.20
C HIS A 126 -15.50 -28.56 34.24
N LEU A 127 -14.37 -29.08 34.72
CA LEU A 127 -13.16 -29.25 33.91
C LEU A 127 -13.11 -30.63 33.27
N SER A 128 -12.36 -30.73 32.18
CA SER A 128 -12.21 -31.95 31.38
C SER A 128 -11.51 -33.09 32.14
N ASN A 129 -10.80 -32.76 33.23
CA ASN A 129 -10.20 -33.73 34.15
C ASN A 129 -11.17 -34.28 35.21
N GLY A 130 -12.45 -33.88 35.17
CA GLY A 130 -13.49 -34.29 36.12
C GLY A 130 -13.54 -33.47 37.41
N MET A 131 -12.72 -32.43 37.55
CA MET A 131 -12.76 -31.50 38.68
C MET A 131 -13.93 -30.54 38.54
N VAL A 132 -14.63 -30.29 39.64
CA VAL A 132 -15.69 -29.29 39.74
C VAL A 132 -15.21 -28.21 40.70
N MET A 133 -15.19 -26.97 40.23
CA MET A 133 -14.71 -25.81 40.97
C MET A 133 -15.80 -24.75 40.99
N ASP A 134 -15.83 -23.90 42.02
CA ASP A 134 -16.62 -22.68 41.93
C ASP A 134 -15.87 -21.57 41.16
N LEU A 135 -16.58 -20.48 40.86
CA LEU A 135 -16.04 -19.36 40.09
C LEU A 135 -14.80 -18.72 40.75
N GLU A 136 -14.80 -18.62 42.08
CA GLU A 136 -13.75 -17.94 42.84
C GLU A 136 -12.49 -18.82 42.94
N GLU A 137 -12.67 -20.12 43.11
CA GLU A 137 -11.60 -21.12 43.07
C GLU A 137 -10.97 -21.23 41.68
N TYR A 138 -11.77 -21.19 40.62
CA TYR A 138 -11.26 -21.21 39.25
C TYR A 138 -10.45 -19.96 38.93
N GLU A 139 -10.97 -18.77 39.25
CA GLU A 139 -10.23 -17.51 39.05
C GLU A 139 -8.91 -17.49 39.83
N THR A 140 -8.91 -17.97 41.08
CA THR A 140 -7.69 -18.02 41.90
C THR A 140 -6.67 -19.02 41.35
N THR A 141 -7.12 -20.16 40.84
CA THR A 141 -6.24 -21.23 40.34
C THR A 141 -5.62 -20.89 38.98
N TYR A 142 -6.36 -20.18 38.12
CA TYR A 142 -5.96 -19.90 36.74
C TYR A 142 -5.66 -18.42 36.47
N ALA A 143 -5.59 -17.58 37.49
CA ALA A 143 -5.32 -16.13 37.38
C ALA A 143 -4.07 -15.83 36.54
N ASP A 144 -2.98 -16.58 36.77
CA ASP A 144 -1.69 -16.35 36.11
C ASP A 144 -1.72 -16.76 34.62
N GLU A 145 -2.41 -17.85 34.27
CA GLU A 145 -2.57 -18.27 32.87
C GLU A 145 -3.47 -17.31 32.09
N ILE A 146 -4.55 -16.83 32.72
CA ILE A 146 -5.46 -15.84 32.13
C ILE A 146 -4.74 -14.50 31.88
N ALA A 147 -3.86 -14.09 32.81
CA ALA A 147 -3.05 -12.89 32.66
C ALA A 147 -2.06 -13.02 31.49
N GLN A 148 -1.33 -14.15 31.41
CA GLN A 148 -0.38 -14.40 30.32
C GLN A 148 -1.05 -14.46 28.95
N GLN A 149 -2.19 -15.13 28.82
CA GLN A 149 -2.92 -15.16 27.54
C GLN A 149 -3.42 -13.77 27.13
N THR A 150 -3.87 -12.95 28.07
CA THR A 150 -4.35 -11.59 27.79
C THR A 150 -3.24 -10.71 27.21
N ASP A 151 -2.02 -10.83 27.70
CA ASP A 151 -0.88 -10.05 27.20
C ASP A 151 -0.44 -10.51 25.81
N VAL A 152 -0.42 -11.81 25.54
CA VAL A 152 -0.13 -12.36 24.20
C VAL A 152 -1.17 -11.89 23.17
N TYR A 153 -2.46 -11.87 23.53
CA TYR A 153 -3.50 -11.36 22.64
C TYR A 153 -3.38 -9.85 22.39
N ARG A 154 -2.98 -9.06 23.39
CA ARG A 154 -2.71 -7.62 23.20
C ARG A 154 -1.56 -7.38 22.24
N GLU A 155 -0.49 -8.17 22.35
CA GLU A 155 0.66 -8.08 21.46
C GLU A 155 0.29 -8.47 20.02
N ALA A 156 -0.51 -9.53 19.84
CA ALA A 156 -1.02 -9.92 18.52
C ALA A 156 -1.92 -8.84 17.88
N ILE A 157 -2.76 -8.16 18.67
CA ILE A 157 -3.57 -7.03 18.18
C ILE A 157 -2.66 -5.88 17.73
N LYS A 158 -1.66 -5.53 18.53
CA LYS A 158 -0.71 -4.45 18.22
C LYS A 158 0.04 -4.73 16.91
N VAL A 159 0.56 -5.94 16.73
CA VAL A 159 1.24 -6.35 15.49
C VAL A 159 0.30 -6.25 14.27
N ASN A 160 -0.96 -6.62 14.43
CA ASN A 160 -1.94 -6.53 13.35
C ASN A 160 -2.29 -5.07 12.99
N GLU A 161 -2.36 -4.17 13.98
CA GLU A 161 -2.54 -2.73 13.76
C GLU A 161 -1.34 -2.12 13.03
N GLU A 162 -0.10 -2.48 13.44
CA GLU A 162 1.13 -2.06 12.76
C GLU A 162 1.15 -2.55 11.31
N HIS A 163 0.77 -3.80 11.06
CA HIS A 163 0.71 -4.36 9.70
C HIS A 163 -0.35 -3.67 8.82
N ALA A 164 -1.49 -3.29 9.39
CA ALA A 164 -2.51 -2.52 8.68
C ALA A 164 -2.02 -1.10 8.33
N SER A 165 -1.28 -0.45 9.23
CA SER A 165 -0.64 0.84 9.00
C SER A 165 0.39 0.75 7.86
N LEU A 166 1.30 -0.21 7.93
CA LEU A 166 2.32 -0.45 6.90
C LEU A 166 1.71 -0.72 5.52
N LYS A 167 0.62 -1.50 5.46
CA LYS A 167 -0.08 -1.76 4.20
C LYS A 167 -0.65 -0.48 3.58
N LYS A 168 -1.17 0.44 4.39
CA LYS A 168 -1.67 1.73 3.93
C LYS A 168 -0.54 2.65 3.44
N GLU A 169 0.60 2.61 4.11
CA GLU A 169 1.79 3.37 3.71
C GLU A 169 2.38 2.84 2.39
N ASN A 170 2.52 1.53 2.21
CA ASN A 170 2.97 0.94 0.94
C ASN A 170 2.06 1.31 -0.24
N ALA A 171 0.73 1.27 -0.07
CA ALA A 171 -0.21 1.68 -1.12
C ALA A 171 -0.14 3.19 -1.45
N ARG A 172 0.38 4.02 -0.54
CA ARG A 172 0.68 5.43 -0.83
C ARG A 172 1.98 5.53 -1.64
N LEU A 173 3.03 4.83 -1.21
CA LEU A 173 4.34 4.83 -1.88
C LEU A 173 4.25 4.31 -3.32
N GLU A 174 3.45 3.27 -3.58
CA GLU A 174 3.21 2.76 -4.94
C GLU A 174 2.60 3.82 -5.87
N ARG A 175 1.61 4.58 -5.38
CA ARG A 175 1.00 5.68 -6.17
C ARG A 175 1.98 6.81 -6.41
N ASP A 176 2.79 7.17 -5.42
CA ASP A 176 3.80 8.21 -5.57
C ASP A 176 4.88 7.79 -6.57
N LEU A 177 5.25 6.49 -6.60
CA LEU A 177 6.14 5.91 -7.61
C LEU A 177 5.55 5.99 -9.03
N GLU A 178 4.30 5.59 -9.21
CA GLU A 178 3.61 5.66 -10.53
C GLU A 178 3.58 7.10 -11.09
N VAL A 179 3.29 8.08 -10.22
CA VAL A 179 3.31 9.51 -10.61
C VAL A 179 4.72 9.93 -11.02
N ASN A 180 5.74 9.54 -10.25
CA ASN A 180 7.13 9.87 -10.54
C ASN A 180 7.60 9.25 -11.86
N GLU A 181 7.25 7.99 -12.12
CA GLU A 181 7.54 7.32 -13.40
C GLU A 181 6.89 8.06 -14.57
N GLY A 182 5.63 8.49 -14.42
CA GLY A 182 4.94 9.30 -15.43
C GLY A 182 5.59 10.67 -15.68
N VAL A 183 6.11 11.32 -14.63
CA VAL A 183 6.86 12.59 -14.75
C VAL A 183 8.20 12.38 -15.45
N ILE A 184 8.92 11.31 -15.10
CA ILE A 184 10.19 10.93 -15.75
C ILE A 184 9.98 10.67 -17.24
N ALA A 185 8.93 9.93 -17.61
CA ALA A 185 8.60 9.68 -19.01
C ALA A 185 8.38 10.98 -19.80
N LYS A 186 7.59 11.91 -19.24
CA LYS A 186 7.36 13.24 -19.87
C LYS A 186 8.65 14.05 -20.01
N HIS A 187 9.53 14.02 -19.02
CA HIS A 187 10.82 14.70 -19.12
C HIS A 187 11.74 14.03 -20.15
N SER A 188 11.71 12.70 -20.25
CA SER A 188 12.46 11.95 -21.25
C SER A 188 12.03 12.31 -22.67
N ASP A 189 10.74 12.33 -22.95
CA ASP A 189 10.19 12.76 -24.25
C ASP A 189 10.58 14.20 -24.57
N LYS A 190 10.54 15.08 -23.56
CA LYS A 190 10.93 16.48 -23.74
C LYS A 190 12.42 16.64 -24.04
N ILE A 191 13.29 15.90 -23.34
CA ILE A 191 14.73 15.87 -23.64
C ILE A 191 14.97 15.41 -25.07
N LYS A 192 14.31 14.33 -25.50
CA LYS A 192 14.43 13.83 -26.87
C LYS A 192 14.06 14.89 -27.90
N SER A 193 12.93 15.57 -27.71
CA SER A 193 12.50 16.64 -28.61
C SER A 193 13.49 17.82 -28.67
N LEU A 194 14.11 18.17 -27.54
CA LEU A 194 15.14 19.21 -27.49
C LEU A 194 16.43 18.78 -28.18
N THR A 195 16.86 17.53 -28.01
CA THR A 195 18.03 16.99 -28.72
C THR A 195 17.81 17.02 -30.23
N GLU A 196 16.65 16.55 -30.71
CA GLU A 196 16.30 16.59 -32.14
C GLU A 196 16.30 18.04 -32.69
N ALA A 197 15.80 19.01 -31.92
CA ALA A 197 15.83 20.41 -32.30
C ALA A 197 17.25 20.99 -32.35
N VAL A 198 18.12 20.62 -31.40
CA VAL A 198 19.54 21.05 -31.40
C VAL A 198 20.29 20.44 -32.58
N ASP A 199 20.04 19.17 -32.90
CA ASP A 199 20.64 18.50 -34.06
C ASP A 199 20.17 19.11 -35.38
N TYR A 200 18.89 19.46 -35.49
CA TYR A 200 18.37 20.20 -36.64
C TYR A 200 19.09 21.55 -36.81
N LEU A 201 19.21 22.34 -35.73
CA LEU A 201 19.92 23.62 -35.75
C LEU A 201 21.41 23.47 -36.08
N ALA A 202 22.04 22.39 -35.62
CA ALA A 202 23.43 22.07 -35.93
C ALA A 202 23.63 21.83 -37.43
N ASN A 203 22.76 21.01 -38.03
CA ASN A 203 22.76 20.75 -39.47
C ASN A 203 22.51 22.02 -40.29
N GLU A 204 21.53 22.84 -39.91
CA GLU A 204 21.21 24.10 -40.62
C GLU A 204 22.39 25.08 -40.57
N LYS A 205 23.10 25.15 -39.44
CA LYS A 205 24.25 26.05 -39.25
C LYS A 205 25.59 25.46 -39.68
N GLY A 206 25.61 24.23 -40.21
CA GLY A 206 26.84 23.55 -40.62
C GLY A 206 27.84 23.37 -39.46
N THR A 207 27.35 23.15 -38.25
CA THR A 207 28.15 22.99 -37.03
C THR A 207 27.73 21.72 -36.28
N THR A 208 28.36 21.44 -35.15
CA THR A 208 28.03 20.28 -34.29
C THR A 208 27.07 20.67 -33.17
N SER A 209 26.16 19.78 -32.79
CA SER A 209 25.19 20.00 -31.70
C SER A 209 25.86 20.30 -30.36
N ASP A 210 27.00 19.67 -30.06
CA ASP A 210 27.81 19.95 -28.87
C ASP A 210 28.30 21.39 -28.81
N LEU A 211 28.71 21.97 -29.95
CA LEU A 211 29.16 23.36 -30.01
C LEU A 211 27.99 24.31 -29.70
N ILE A 212 26.80 24.06 -30.28
CA ILE A 212 25.59 24.85 -30.02
C ILE A 212 25.21 24.77 -28.54
N ALA A 213 25.17 23.56 -27.96
CA ALA A 213 24.87 23.37 -26.55
C ALA A 213 25.87 24.11 -25.64
N THR A 214 27.14 24.15 -26.02
CA THR A 214 28.19 24.81 -25.23
C THR A 214 28.11 26.35 -25.30
N VAL A 215 27.88 26.92 -26.48
CA VAL A 215 27.95 28.39 -26.68
C VAL A 215 26.62 29.14 -26.44
N THR A 216 25.54 28.42 -26.12
CA THR A 216 24.23 29.02 -25.81
C THR A 216 24.15 29.66 -24.41
N THR A 217 25.14 29.42 -23.55
CA THR A 217 25.23 30.06 -22.22
C THR A 217 26.37 31.08 -22.18
N LYS A 218 26.22 32.16 -21.42
CA LYS A 218 27.28 33.18 -21.25
C LYS A 218 28.60 32.56 -20.77
N VAL A 219 28.52 31.66 -19.79
CA VAL A 219 29.69 30.98 -19.22
C VAL A 219 30.35 30.06 -20.25
N GLY A 220 29.57 29.25 -20.96
CA GLY A 220 30.09 28.33 -21.97
C GLY A 220 30.68 29.07 -23.18
N ALA A 221 30.05 30.15 -23.63
CA ALA A 221 30.59 31.04 -24.66
C ALA A 221 31.91 31.69 -24.22
N SER A 222 31.98 32.25 -23.00
CA SER A 222 33.23 32.81 -22.46
C SER A 222 34.33 31.76 -22.36
N LYS A 223 34.03 30.56 -21.85
CA LYS A 223 35.00 29.46 -21.76
C LYS A 223 35.53 29.08 -23.15
N ARG A 224 34.64 28.94 -24.13
CA ARG A 224 35.03 28.58 -25.50
C ARG A 224 35.92 29.63 -26.16
N VAL A 225 35.62 30.92 -25.94
CA VAL A 225 36.47 32.02 -26.42
C VAL A 225 37.86 31.94 -25.77
N MET A 226 37.94 31.67 -24.47
CA MET A 226 39.21 31.55 -23.74
C MET A 226 40.05 30.36 -24.22
N GLU A 227 39.42 29.20 -24.46
CA GLU A 227 40.09 28.02 -25.06
C GLU A 227 40.67 28.32 -26.43
N LEU A 228 39.94 29.06 -27.28
CA LEU A 228 40.42 29.45 -28.61
C LEU A 228 41.60 30.42 -28.51
N LEU A 229 41.56 31.39 -27.59
CA LEU A 229 42.67 32.32 -27.37
C LEU A 229 43.94 31.59 -26.91
N LEU A 230 43.82 30.65 -25.97
CA LEU A 230 44.94 29.84 -25.51
C LEU A 230 45.53 28.98 -26.64
N SER A 231 44.68 28.41 -27.50
CA SER A 231 45.13 27.61 -28.65
C SER A 231 45.91 28.46 -29.66
N ILE A 232 45.46 29.70 -29.90
CA ILE A 232 46.17 30.65 -30.76
C ILE A 232 47.53 31.02 -30.16
N GLU A 233 47.58 31.32 -28.86
CA GLU A 233 48.82 31.66 -28.16
C GLU A 233 49.84 30.51 -28.23
N GLN A 234 49.40 29.27 -27.98
CA GLN A 234 50.24 28.09 -28.12
C GLN A 234 50.78 27.92 -29.54
N ALA A 235 49.94 28.06 -30.56
CA ALA A 235 50.37 27.97 -31.96
C ALA A 235 51.41 29.05 -32.31
N VAL A 236 51.26 30.28 -31.81
CA VAL A 236 52.25 31.36 -32.01
C VAL A 236 53.59 31.03 -31.34
N VAL A 237 53.57 30.48 -30.12
CA VAL A 237 54.79 30.05 -29.42
C VAL A 237 55.51 28.95 -30.20
N GLU A 238 54.77 27.94 -30.69
CA GLU A 238 55.33 26.86 -31.50
C GLU A 238 55.98 27.36 -32.80
N ILE A 239 55.32 28.28 -33.51
CA ILE A 239 55.86 28.89 -34.73
C ILE A 239 57.13 29.70 -34.43
N ASN A 240 57.12 30.47 -33.34
CA ASN A 240 58.29 31.27 -32.97
C ASN A 240 59.48 30.42 -32.52
N ALA A 241 59.25 29.21 -32.03
CA ALA A 241 60.28 28.26 -31.64
C ALA A 241 60.97 27.56 -32.83
N ILE A 242 60.49 27.75 -34.06
CA ILE A 242 61.17 27.25 -35.27
C ILE A 242 62.55 27.92 -35.40
N ASP A 243 63.55 27.18 -35.88
CA ASP A 243 64.93 27.66 -36.02
C ASP A 243 65.03 28.85 -37.02
N ASP A 244 65.83 29.85 -36.68
CA ASP A 244 65.94 31.09 -37.46
C ASP A 244 66.57 30.88 -38.86
N SER A 245 67.41 29.85 -39.04
CA SER A 245 67.96 29.49 -40.35
C SER A 245 66.89 28.95 -41.30
N ILE A 246 65.82 28.36 -40.76
CA ILE A 246 64.67 27.83 -41.50
C ILE A 246 63.63 28.93 -41.77
N LYS A 247 63.46 29.89 -40.86
CA LYS A 247 62.56 31.05 -41.06
C LYS A 247 62.94 31.95 -42.23
N ALA A 248 64.22 31.97 -42.60
CA ALA A 248 64.73 32.72 -43.75
C ALA A 248 64.48 32.02 -45.10
N ASP A 249 63.98 30.79 -45.09
CA ASP A 249 63.62 30.05 -46.31
C ASP A 249 62.39 30.69 -47.00
N PRO A 250 62.48 31.06 -48.29
CA PRO A 250 61.38 31.67 -49.04
C PRO A 250 60.08 30.86 -49.04
N ASP A 251 60.15 29.52 -49.04
CA ASP A 251 58.97 28.65 -49.10
C ASP A 251 58.19 28.66 -47.77
N ILE A 252 58.91 28.83 -46.66
CA ILE A 252 58.35 28.89 -45.31
C ILE A 252 57.86 30.30 -45.00
N ALA A 253 58.61 31.33 -45.40
CA ALA A 253 58.21 32.73 -45.26
C ALA A 253 56.87 33.02 -45.96
N GLY A 254 56.62 32.43 -47.14
CA GLY A 254 55.34 32.52 -47.83
C GLY A 254 54.18 31.91 -47.05
N SER A 255 54.41 30.76 -46.41
CA SER A 255 53.42 30.07 -45.58
C SER A 255 53.07 30.86 -44.30
N VAL A 256 54.05 31.50 -43.67
CA VAL A 256 53.85 32.38 -42.50
C VAL A 256 53.05 33.63 -42.87
N LEU A 257 53.34 34.25 -44.03
CA LEU A 257 52.57 35.38 -44.54
C LEU A 257 51.11 35.00 -44.83
N GLN A 258 50.88 33.80 -45.37
CA GLN A 258 49.54 33.27 -45.62
C GLN A 258 48.77 33.05 -44.30
N LEU A 259 49.44 32.51 -43.28
CA LEU A 259 48.88 32.36 -41.93
C LEU A 259 48.51 33.71 -41.30
N GLU A 260 49.40 34.71 -41.38
CA GLU A 260 49.15 36.06 -40.89
C GLU A 260 47.92 36.70 -41.57
N THR A 261 47.81 36.51 -42.89
CA THR A 261 46.68 36.99 -43.68
C THR A 261 45.37 36.31 -43.24
N MET A 262 45.41 35.00 -42.96
CA MET A 262 44.26 34.25 -42.45
C MET A 262 43.84 34.73 -41.05
N PHE A 263 44.78 35.03 -40.15
CA PHE A 263 44.46 35.61 -38.84
C PHE A 263 43.83 36.99 -38.95
N LYS A 264 44.36 37.88 -39.80
CA LYS A 264 43.78 39.20 -40.07
C LYS A 264 42.34 39.07 -40.58
N LEU A 265 42.11 38.19 -41.56
CA LEU A 265 40.77 37.93 -42.10
C LEU A 265 39.81 37.37 -41.04
N ALA A 266 40.26 36.45 -40.20
CA ALA A 266 39.47 35.90 -39.10
C ALA A 266 39.07 37.00 -38.10
N GLY A 267 40.00 37.89 -37.75
CA GLY A 267 39.74 39.07 -36.92
C GLY A 267 38.68 39.99 -37.51
N THR A 268 38.77 40.30 -38.81
CA THR A 268 37.75 41.11 -39.50
C THR A 268 36.37 40.44 -39.48
N LYS A 269 36.30 39.13 -39.74
CA LYS A 269 35.03 38.39 -39.71
C LYS A 269 34.42 38.37 -38.31
N LEU A 270 35.23 38.12 -37.28
CA LEU A 270 34.78 38.18 -35.89
C LEU A 270 34.23 39.56 -35.53
N ASN A 271 34.97 40.61 -35.90
CA ASN A 271 34.55 41.97 -35.61
C ASN A 271 33.20 42.29 -36.28
N ASN A 272 33.01 41.93 -37.55
CA ASN A 272 31.75 42.16 -38.26
C ASN A 272 30.55 41.43 -37.63
N VAL A 273 30.75 40.26 -37.04
CA VAL A 273 29.69 39.51 -36.34
C VAL A 273 29.35 40.13 -35.00
N TRP A 274 30.34 40.61 -34.25
CA TRP A 274 30.15 41.13 -32.89
C TRP A 274 29.82 42.63 -32.82
N THR A 275 30.26 43.43 -33.79
CA THR A 275 30.09 44.89 -33.82
C THR A 275 28.62 45.34 -33.59
N PRO A 276 27.59 44.74 -34.21
CA PRO A 276 26.20 45.12 -33.96
C PRO A 276 25.77 44.95 -32.50
N PHE A 277 26.34 43.98 -31.78
CA PHE A 277 26.00 43.68 -30.39
C PHE A 277 26.78 44.54 -29.40
N PHE A 278 27.94 45.09 -29.78
CA PHE A 278 28.69 46.04 -28.95
C PHE A 278 28.01 47.42 -28.89
N PHE A 279 27.42 47.88 -29.99
CA PHE A 279 26.69 49.16 -30.03
C PHE A 279 25.28 49.08 -29.40
N ALA A 280 24.63 47.91 -29.44
CA ALA A 280 23.35 47.70 -28.76
C ALA A 280 23.42 47.78 -27.22
N ILE A 281 24.63 47.70 -26.64
CA ILE A 281 24.85 47.86 -25.19
C ILE A 281 24.91 49.35 -24.81
N GLN A 282 25.23 50.25 -25.74
CA GLN A 282 25.32 51.69 -25.46
C GLN A 282 23.97 52.41 -25.43
N ASP A 283 22.92 51.84 -26.04
CA ASP A 283 21.57 52.43 -26.06
C ASP A 283 20.71 52.04 -24.84
N ASN A 284 21.24 51.22 -23.93
CA ASN A 284 20.52 50.68 -22.77
C ASN A 284 21.08 51.14 -21.40
N GLU A 285 21.90 52.19 -21.37
CA GLU A 285 22.29 52.92 -20.14
C GLU A 285 21.52 54.24 -19.99
#